data_AF-A0A2G8DMS0-F1
#
_entry.id   AF-A0A2G8DMS0-F1
#
_cell.length_a   1.000
_cell.length_b   1.000
_cell.length_c   1.000
_cell.angle_alpha   90.00
_cell.angle_beta   90.00
_cell.angle_gamma   90.00
#
_symmetry.space_group_name_H-M   'P 1'
#
loop_
_entity.id
_entity.type
_entity.pdbx_description
1 polymer ?
#
loop_
_entity_poly.entity_id
_entity_poly.type
_entity_poly.pdbx_seq_one_letter_code
_entity_poly.pdbx_strand_id
1 'polypeptide(L)'
;MYLKSEVKMMSNDKTLIETLSQSLMGLSIIEKNTRGMIFVDNQRSPNLIVVWNYCDTVLVGGESEKISENQLSRFLFETLRPLARERGVSFVNFCSYPTVLHKLLAILKTINPRLVKRRFFQL
;
A
#
# COMPACT_ATOMS: atom_id res chain seq x y z
N MET A 1 22.02 -2.70 13.24
CA MET A 1 21.70 -4.15 13.12
C MET A 1 20.25 -4.40 13.57
N TYR A 2 19.26 -3.75 12.96
CA TYR A 2 17.85 -3.72 13.42
C TYR A 2 16.83 -4.29 12.41
N LEU A 3 17.25 -4.65 11.20
CA LEU A 3 16.35 -4.94 10.06
C LEU A 3 16.09 -6.43 9.78
N LYS A 4 16.74 -7.35 10.50
CA LYS A 4 16.54 -8.80 10.33
C LYS A 4 15.29 -9.31 11.06
N SER A 5 14.87 -8.64 12.13
CA SER A 5 13.68 -9.00 12.92
C SER A 5 12.37 -8.58 12.23
N GLU A 6 12.35 -7.44 11.53
CA GLU A 6 11.13 -6.91 10.89
C GLU A 6 10.63 -7.79 9.73
N VAL A 7 11.54 -8.34 8.93
CA VAL A 7 11.18 -9.26 7.83
C VAL A 7 10.71 -10.61 8.35
N LYS A 8 11.24 -11.06 9.50
CA LYS A 8 10.82 -12.33 10.13
C LYS A 8 9.41 -12.24 10.72
N MET A 9 8.99 -11.06 11.17
CA MET A 9 7.63 -10.84 11.72
C MET A 9 6.56 -10.68 10.64
N MET A 10 6.91 -10.21 9.44
CA MET A 10 6.00 -10.21 8.28
C MET A 10 5.65 -11.62 7.77
N SER A 11 6.38 -12.66 8.21
CA SER A 11 6.19 -14.04 7.72
C SER A 11 4.94 -14.76 8.23
N ASN A 12 4.21 -14.19 9.21
CA ASN A 12 3.04 -14.85 9.79
C ASN A 12 1.72 -14.59 9.05
N ASP A 13 1.65 -13.59 8.15
CA ASP A 13 0.47 -13.34 7.32
C ASP A 13 0.78 -13.52 5.84
N LYS A 14 1.00 -14.79 5.44
CA LYS A 14 1.16 -15.21 4.04
C LYS A 14 0.08 -14.58 3.14
N THR A 15 -1.16 -14.50 3.62
CA THR A 15 -2.32 -14.01 2.86
C THR A 15 -2.20 -12.53 2.45
N LEU A 16 -1.68 -11.67 3.33
CA LEU A 16 -1.52 -10.23 3.06
C LEU A 16 -0.32 -9.92 2.16
N ILE A 17 0.75 -10.72 2.26
CA ILE A 17 1.88 -10.64 1.32
C ILE A 17 1.47 -11.22 -0.04
N GLU A 18 0.70 -12.31 -0.08
CA GLU A 18 0.13 -12.90 -1.30
C GLU A 18 -0.78 -11.90 -2.06
N THR A 19 -1.50 -11.08 -1.30
CA THR A 19 -2.32 -9.98 -1.80
C THR A 19 -1.47 -8.93 -2.57
N LEU A 20 -0.22 -8.72 -2.15
CA LEU A 20 0.72 -7.78 -2.78
C LEU A 20 1.71 -8.44 -3.75
N SER A 21 1.88 -9.76 -3.67
CA SER A 21 2.86 -10.51 -4.45
C SER A 21 2.53 -10.59 -5.93
N GLN A 22 1.28 -10.30 -6.31
CA GLN A 22 0.88 -10.18 -7.71
C GLN A 22 1.48 -8.93 -8.39
N SER A 23 2.06 -8.00 -7.62
CA SER A 23 2.84 -6.89 -8.17
C SER A 23 4.34 -7.18 -8.05
N LEU A 24 5.03 -7.35 -9.18
CA LEU A 24 6.50 -7.48 -9.21
C LEU A 24 7.20 -6.33 -8.46
N MET A 25 6.63 -5.13 -8.52
CA MET A 25 7.12 -3.97 -7.78
C MET A 25 6.94 -4.14 -6.26
N GLY A 26 5.77 -4.63 -5.83
CA GLY A 26 5.48 -4.91 -4.42
C GLY A 26 6.46 -5.94 -3.85
N LEU A 27 6.64 -7.06 -4.55
CA LEU A 27 7.63 -8.09 -4.20
C LEU A 27 9.04 -7.52 -4.13
N SER A 28 9.48 -6.79 -5.16
CA SER A 28 10.82 -6.22 -5.22
C SER A 28 11.12 -5.28 -4.03
N ILE A 29 10.14 -4.48 -3.60
CA ILE A 29 10.29 -3.61 -2.41
C ILE A 29 10.35 -4.44 -1.12
N ILE A 30 9.46 -5.43 -0.97
CA ILE A 30 9.44 -6.32 0.21
C ILE A 30 10.76 -7.09 0.35
N GLU A 31 11.28 -7.59 -0.76
CA GLU A 31 12.55 -8.34 -0.84
C GLU A 31 13.78 -7.44 -0.82
N LYS A 32 13.61 -6.11 -0.74
CA LYS A 32 14.69 -5.10 -0.71
C LYS A 32 15.51 -5.03 -2.00
N ASN A 33 14.97 -5.53 -3.10
CA ASN A 33 15.52 -5.42 -4.45
C ASN A 33 15.23 -4.05 -5.09
N THR A 34 14.27 -3.29 -4.55
CA THR A 34 13.97 -1.91 -4.98
C THR A 34 13.70 -1.02 -3.76
N ARG A 35 14.13 0.25 -3.83
CA ARG A 35 13.85 1.22 -2.77
C ARG A 35 12.35 1.50 -2.70
N GLY A 36 11.82 1.51 -1.48
CA GLY A 36 10.44 1.84 -1.22
C GLY A 36 10.17 1.93 0.28
N MET A 37 8.90 2.09 0.61
CA MET A 37 8.37 2.14 1.96
C MET A 37 7.29 1.08 2.12
N ILE A 38 7.28 0.43 3.29
CA ILE A 38 6.22 -0.49 3.71
C ILE A 38 5.62 0.10 4.98
N PHE A 39 4.32 0.30 4.98
CA PHE A 39 3.56 0.73 6.14
C PHE A 39 2.64 -0.41 6.56
N VAL A 40 2.59 -0.65 7.87
CA VAL A 40 1.66 -1.58 8.48
C VAL A 40 0.98 -0.89 9.65
N ASP A 41 -0.28 -1.20 9.88
CA ASP A 41 -1.03 -0.65 11.02
C ASP A 41 -0.64 -1.28 12.35
N ASN A 42 -0.23 -2.55 12.33
CA ASN A 42 0.27 -3.26 13.50
C ASN A 42 1.43 -4.17 13.10
N GLN A 43 2.58 -4.01 13.76
CA GLN A 43 3.79 -4.80 13.46
C GLN A 43 3.69 -6.29 13.82
N ARG A 44 2.81 -6.65 14.76
CA ARG A 44 2.65 -8.03 15.25
C ARG A 44 1.56 -8.79 14.51
N SER A 45 0.52 -8.10 14.06
CA SER A 45 -0.65 -8.69 13.38
C SER A 45 -1.25 -7.65 12.43
N PRO A 46 -0.62 -7.41 11.27
CA PRO A 46 -1.03 -6.36 10.35
C PRO A 46 -2.39 -6.69 9.73
N ASN A 47 -3.34 -5.75 9.78
CA ASN A 47 -4.59 -5.86 9.04
C ASN A 47 -4.54 -5.07 7.72
N LEU A 48 -3.68 -4.04 7.69
CA LEU A 48 -3.42 -3.18 6.55
C LEU A 48 -1.93 -3.21 6.24
N ILE A 49 -1.61 -3.39 4.96
CA ILE A 49 -0.27 -3.21 4.43
C ILE A 49 -0.30 -2.25 3.24
N VAL A 50 0.59 -1.26 3.26
CA VAL A 50 0.74 -0.31 2.15
C VAL A 50 2.19 -0.31 1.70
N VAL A 51 2.41 -0.57 0.42
CA VAL A 51 3.74 -0.54 -0.20
C VAL A 51 3.81 0.63 -1.17
N TRP A 52 4.82 1.48 -1.02
CA TRP A 52 5.03 2.65 -1.88
C TRP A 52 6.43 2.65 -2.46
N ASN A 53 6.53 2.85 -3.78
CA ASN A 53 7.80 2.86 -4.51
C ASN A 53 8.57 4.20 -4.47
N TYR A 54 8.23 5.11 -3.55
CA TYR A 54 8.73 6.50 -3.49
C TYR A 54 8.45 7.39 -4.71
N CYS A 55 7.79 6.84 -5.73
CA CYS A 55 7.38 7.57 -6.91
C CYS A 55 5.86 7.65 -6.90
N ASP A 56 5.22 7.18 -7.96
CA ASP A 56 3.82 7.35 -8.20
C ASP A 56 2.95 6.19 -7.73
N THR A 57 3.48 5.02 -7.34
CA THR A 57 2.65 3.83 -7.21
C THR A 57 2.56 3.34 -5.76
N VAL A 58 1.34 3.27 -5.25
CA VAL A 58 0.99 2.83 -3.90
C VAL A 58 0.12 1.59 -4.00
N LEU A 59 0.61 0.47 -3.46
CA LEU A 59 -0.12 -0.78 -3.36
C LEU A 59 -0.76 -0.88 -1.98
N VAL A 60 -2.07 -1.16 -1.93
CA VAL A 60 -2.84 -1.27 -0.68
C VAL A 60 -3.40 -2.68 -0.58
N GLY A 61 -2.88 -3.45 0.37
CA GLY A 61 -3.34 -4.79 0.73
C GLY A 61 -3.99 -4.79 2.11
N GLY A 62 -4.95 -5.68 2.34
CA GLY A 62 -5.68 -5.67 3.59
C GLY A 62 -6.85 -6.63 3.65
N GLU A 63 -7.25 -6.97 4.86
CA GLU A 63 -8.53 -7.65 5.11
C GLU A 63 -9.63 -6.60 5.34
N SER A 64 -10.65 -6.60 4.47
CA SER A 64 -11.68 -5.57 4.50
C SER A 64 -12.32 -5.45 5.88
N GLU A 65 -12.74 -6.57 6.46
CA GLU A 65 -13.49 -6.59 7.73
C GLU A 65 -12.68 -6.03 8.91
N LYS A 66 -11.36 -6.10 8.84
CA LYS A 66 -10.45 -5.68 9.92
C LYS A 66 -9.93 -4.24 9.76
N ILE A 67 -10.15 -3.59 8.61
CA ILE A 67 -9.70 -2.21 8.36
C ILE A 67 -10.88 -1.24 8.41
N SER A 68 -10.81 -0.20 9.24
CA SER A 68 -11.80 0.88 9.20
C SER A 68 -11.49 1.93 8.10
N GLU A 69 -12.52 2.53 7.49
CA GLU A 69 -12.35 3.61 6.52
C GLU A 69 -11.64 4.82 7.14
N ASN A 70 -11.94 5.14 8.40
CA ASN A 70 -11.30 6.24 9.12
C ASN A 70 -9.79 6.00 9.29
N GLN A 71 -9.38 4.79 9.64
CA GLN A 71 -7.97 4.44 9.77
C GLN A 71 -7.23 4.57 8.44
N LEU A 72 -7.82 4.04 7.35
CA LEU A 72 -7.26 4.16 6.01
C LEU A 72 -7.20 5.64 5.57
N SER A 73 -8.25 6.41 5.82
CA SER A 73 -8.33 7.84 5.49
C SER A 73 -7.25 8.65 6.22
N ARG A 74 -7.10 8.44 7.53
CA ARG A 74 -6.03 9.09 8.33
C ARG A 74 -4.66 8.74 7.80
N PHE A 75 -4.38 7.47 7.50
CA PHE A 75 -3.11 7.09 6.90
C PHE A 75 -2.87 7.84 5.57
N LEU A 76 -3.86 7.87 4.67
CA LEU A 76 -3.71 8.53 3.37
C LEU A 76 -3.44 10.04 3.50
N PHE A 77 -4.18 10.74 4.37
CA PHE A 77 -4.12 12.20 4.46
C PHE A 77 -3.09 12.74 5.46
N GLU A 78 -2.89 12.05 6.57
CA GLU A 78 -2.00 12.50 7.65
C GLU A 78 -0.58 11.93 7.50
N THR A 79 -0.40 10.82 6.78
CA THR A 79 0.92 10.18 6.61
C THR A 79 1.39 10.17 5.16
N LEU A 80 0.67 9.50 4.26
CA LEU A 80 1.14 9.27 2.89
C LEU A 80 1.23 10.57 2.09
N ARG A 81 0.19 11.41 2.14
CA ARG A 81 0.15 12.67 1.38
C ARG A 81 1.26 13.65 1.80
N PRO A 82 1.52 13.91 3.09
CA PRO A 82 2.67 14.71 3.51
C PRO A 82 4.01 14.15 3.00
N LEU A 83 4.23 12.84 3.15
CA LEU A 83 5.47 12.20 2.69
C LEU A 83 5.64 12.27 1.16
N ALA A 84 4.57 12.12 0.39
CA ALA A 84 4.59 12.29 -1.06
C ALA A 84 4.97 13.74 -1.43
N ARG A 85 4.41 14.73 -0.73
CA ARG A 85 4.72 16.15 -0.95
C ARG A 85 6.18 16.47 -0.63
N GLU A 86 6.70 15.96 0.49
CA GLU A 86 8.11 16.16 0.89
C GLU A 86 9.08 15.61 -0.16
N ARG A 87 8.71 14.50 -0.81
CA ARG A 87 9.50 13.88 -1.89
C ARG A 87 9.27 14.48 -3.28
N GLY A 88 8.44 15.52 -3.40
CA GLY A 88 8.13 16.14 -4.70
C GLY A 88 7.27 15.27 -5.62
N VAL A 89 6.55 14.28 -5.07
CA VAL A 89 5.63 13.45 -5.85
C VAL A 89 4.33 14.20 -6.09
N SER A 90 4.03 14.50 -7.36
CA SER A 90 2.89 15.31 -7.78
C SER A 90 1.58 14.51 -7.94
N PHE A 91 1.67 13.19 -8.15
CA PHE A 91 0.51 12.31 -8.26
C PHE A 91 0.82 10.92 -7.70
N VAL A 92 -0.20 10.25 -7.18
CA VAL A 92 -0.12 8.86 -6.71
C VAL A 92 -1.24 8.02 -7.34
N ASN A 93 -0.83 6.92 -7.93
CA ASN A 93 -1.62 5.83 -8.45
C ASN A 93 -1.81 4.79 -7.35
N PHE A 94 -3.05 4.58 -6.96
CA PHE A 94 -3.41 3.52 -6.03
C PHE A 94 -3.75 2.25 -6.78
N CYS A 95 -3.10 1.15 -6.41
CA CYS A 95 -3.52 -0.19 -6.76
C CYS A 95 -3.91 -0.91 -5.48
N SER A 96 -5.07 -1.55 -5.47
CA SER A 96 -5.58 -2.20 -4.27
C SER A 96 -6.17 -3.54 -4.61
N TYR A 97 -6.07 -4.47 -3.67
CA TYR A 97 -6.77 -5.73 -3.78
C TYR A 97 -8.29 -5.54 -3.66
N PRO A 98 -9.10 -6.43 -4.27
CA PRO A 98 -10.57 -6.29 -4.26
C PRO A 98 -11.17 -6.11 -2.85
N THR A 99 -10.58 -6.76 -1.85
CA THR A 99 -11.01 -6.67 -0.45
C THR A 99 -10.97 -5.25 0.11
N VAL A 100 -9.98 -4.43 -0.27
CA VAL A 100 -9.82 -3.05 0.24
C VAL A 100 -10.30 -2.00 -0.77
N LEU A 101 -10.52 -2.38 -2.03
CA LEU A 101 -10.85 -1.47 -3.12
C LEU A 101 -12.08 -0.59 -2.82
N HIS A 102 -13.17 -1.15 -2.28
CA HIS A 102 -14.39 -0.39 -2.01
C HIS A 102 -14.16 0.75 -1.01
N LYS A 103 -13.44 0.47 0.09
CA LYS A 103 -13.10 1.46 1.13
C LYS A 103 -12.15 2.52 0.58
N LEU A 104 -11.16 2.10 -0.20
CA LEU A 104 -10.23 3.00 -0.84
C LEU A 104 -10.94 3.93 -1.83
N LEU A 105 -11.86 3.41 -2.64
CA LEU A 105 -12.66 4.23 -3.57
C LEU A 105 -13.58 5.20 -2.83
N ALA A 106 -14.20 4.79 -1.71
CA ALA A 106 -15.04 5.67 -0.89
C ALA A 106 -14.24 6.88 -0.39
N ILE A 107 -13.03 6.66 0.11
CA ILE A 107 -12.14 7.72 0.59
C ILE A 107 -11.63 8.57 -0.57
N LEU A 108 -11.13 7.96 -1.64
CA LEU A 108 -10.55 8.70 -2.77
C LEU A 108 -11.59 9.57 -3.47
N LYS A 109 -12.86 9.18 -3.53
CA LYS A 109 -13.95 10.01 -4.08
C LYS A 109 -14.07 11.37 -3.38
N THR A 110 -13.74 11.46 -2.09
CA THR A 110 -13.79 12.73 -1.33
C THR A 110 -12.79 13.77 -1.83
N ILE A 111 -11.75 13.35 -2.56
CA ILE A 111 -10.71 14.23 -3.12
C ILE A 111 -10.77 14.36 -4.64
N ASN A 112 -11.91 14.01 -5.24
CA ASN A 112 -12.18 14.09 -6.68
C ASN A 112 -11.03 13.49 -7.52
N PRO A 113 -10.80 12.17 -7.42
CA PRO A 113 -9.62 11.54 -7.98
C PRO A 113 -9.75 11.48 -9.50
N ARG A 114 -8.66 11.75 -10.21
CA ARG A 114 -8.62 11.51 -11.65
C ARG A 114 -8.57 10.00 -11.89
N LEU A 115 -9.65 9.42 -12.41
CA LEU A 115 -9.67 8.03 -12.84
C LEU A 115 -8.78 7.87 -14.07
N VAL A 116 -7.66 7.16 -13.92
CA VAL A 116 -6.76 6.81 -15.03
C VAL A 116 -7.01 5.37 -15.44
N LYS A 117 -7.46 5.14 -16.68
CA LYS A 117 -7.56 3.79 -17.24
C LYS A 117 -6.15 3.27 -17.54
N ARG A 118 -5.63 2.38 -16.71
CA ARG A 118 -4.38 1.67 -16.97
C ARG A 118 -4.68 0.48 -17.89
N ARG A 119 -4.01 0.41 -19.05
CA ARG A 119 -4.01 -0.81 -19.88
C ARG A 119 -2.78 -1.62 -19.46
N PHE A 120 -3.00 -2.82 -18.95
CA PHE A 120 -1.91 -3.76 -18.76
C PHE A 120 -1.55 -4.33 -20.12
N PHE A 121 -0.27 -4.28 -20.48
CA PHE A 121 0.23 -5.10 -21.58
C PHE A 121 0.16 -6.55 -21.12
N GLN A 122 -0.68 -7.36 -21.76
CA GLN A 122 -0.53 -8.80 -21.74
C GLN A 122 0.56 -9.16 -22.73
N LEU A 123 1.62 -9.81 -22.25
CA LEU A 123 2.59 -10.53 -23.08
C LEU A 123 2.02 -11.89 -23.45
#